data_AF-A0A7C5JXP7-F1
#
_entry.id   AF-A0A7C5JXP7-F1
#
_cell.length_a   1.000
_cell.length_b   1.000
_cell.length_c   1.000
_cell.angle_alpha   90.00
_cell.angle_beta   90.00
_cell.angle_gamma   90.00
#
_symmetry.space_group_name_H-M   'P 1'
#
loop_
_entity.id
_entity.type
_entity.pdbx_description
1 polymer ?
#
loop_
_entity_poly.entity_id
_entity_poly.type
_entity_poly.pdbx_seq_one_letter_code
_entity_poly.pdbx_strand_id
1 'polypeptide(L)'
;MGQRHQADLMILGADIVCMDAERRVIQDGALAVSGEEILWIGPRADMPNEISARRVIEAEGKVVIPGMINAHSHLAMTLFRGFVEDLELEQWLQKVWKYELSALDEQSVVAGFKLALAEMLHAGVTCAHDMYWHFESTMALAEEVGFRLLSGPPMTDIGGQSVEDLVAEARSVLGRAESYQAVRPIIQAHSVYTTSAEMLSAVRALKEEYGLIFTTHTSETHKEVQEAKALHGKTPIELLE
;
A
#
# COMPACT_ATOMS: atom_id res chain seq x y z
N MET A 1 33.03 -17.84 -26.76
CA MET A 1 31.75 -18.31 -26.21
C MET A 1 31.37 -17.36 -25.09
N GLY A 2 30.46 -16.41 -25.35
CA GLY A 2 30.04 -15.41 -24.38
C GLY A 2 29.24 -16.04 -23.24
N GLN A 3 29.33 -15.47 -22.03
CA GLN A 3 28.54 -15.90 -20.88
C GLN A 3 27.05 -15.83 -21.23
N ARG A 4 26.36 -16.98 -21.14
CA ARG A 4 24.89 -17.01 -21.21
C ARG A 4 24.35 -16.33 -19.95
N HIS A 5 23.54 -15.29 -20.12
CA HIS A 5 22.81 -14.69 -19.01
C HIS A 5 21.61 -15.58 -18.71
N GLN A 6 21.59 -16.22 -17.54
CA GLN A 6 20.46 -17.06 -17.13
C GLN A 6 19.45 -16.22 -16.36
N ALA A 7 18.29 -15.97 -16.98
CA ALA A 7 17.11 -15.40 -16.33
C ALA A 7 16.41 -16.43 -15.43
N ASP A 8 15.66 -15.95 -14.44
CA ASP A 8 14.81 -16.80 -13.62
C ASP A 8 13.50 -17.15 -14.34
N LEU A 9 12.89 -16.16 -15.00
CA LEU A 9 11.63 -16.30 -15.72
C LEU A 9 11.74 -15.64 -17.11
N MET A 10 11.14 -16.29 -18.10
CA MET A 10 10.86 -15.72 -19.41
C MET A 10 9.38 -15.90 -19.74
N ILE A 11 8.74 -14.84 -20.24
CA ILE A 11 7.37 -14.86 -20.76
C ILE A 11 7.45 -14.58 -22.26
N LEU A 12 6.79 -15.40 -23.07
CA LEU A 12 6.86 -15.36 -24.54
C LEU A 12 5.47 -15.28 -25.16
N GLY A 13 5.31 -14.45 -26.20
CA GLY A 13 4.11 -14.42 -27.05
C GLY A 13 2.94 -13.60 -26.51
N ALA A 14 3.11 -12.88 -25.40
CA ALA A 14 2.06 -12.01 -24.86
C ALA A 14 2.06 -10.63 -25.54
N ASP A 15 0.91 -9.97 -25.60
CA ASP A 15 0.89 -8.52 -25.81
C ASP A 15 1.33 -7.84 -24.50
N ILE A 16 2.41 -7.04 -24.54
CA ILE A 16 2.98 -6.41 -23.34
C ILE A 16 2.67 -4.92 -23.34
N VAL A 17 1.97 -4.45 -22.31
CA VAL A 17 1.69 -3.03 -22.09
C VAL A 17 2.73 -2.45 -21.13
N CYS A 18 3.67 -1.67 -21.63
CA CYS A 18 4.86 -1.27 -20.85
C CYS A 18 4.59 -0.19 -19.79
N MET A 19 3.55 0.64 -19.99
CA MET A 19 3.26 1.81 -19.15
C MET A 19 4.44 2.80 -19.00
N ASP A 20 5.36 2.82 -19.95
CA ASP A 20 6.45 3.79 -20.02
C ASP A 20 5.98 5.14 -20.59
N ALA A 21 6.89 6.13 -20.65
CA ALA A 21 6.57 7.47 -21.14
C ALA A 21 6.01 7.49 -22.57
N GLU A 22 6.39 6.52 -23.39
CA GLU A 22 5.93 6.36 -24.78
C GLU A 22 4.63 5.55 -24.89
N ARG A 23 4.14 4.97 -23.77
CA ARG A 23 2.96 4.11 -23.70
C ARG A 23 3.00 2.96 -24.70
N ARG A 24 4.18 2.33 -24.84
CA ARG A 24 4.38 1.25 -25.79
C ARG A 24 3.48 0.05 -25.47
N VAL A 25 2.93 -0.54 -26.53
CA VAL A 25 2.31 -1.87 -26.52
C VAL A 25 3.09 -2.72 -27.51
N ILE A 26 3.73 -3.77 -27.00
CA ILE A 26 4.55 -4.69 -27.78
C ILE A 26 3.69 -5.90 -28.11
N GLN A 27 3.30 -6.03 -29.37
CA GLN A 27 2.58 -7.21 -29.86
C GLN A 27 3.54 -8.39 -30.03
N ASP A 28 3.08 -9.60 -29.74
CA ASP A 28 3.92 -10.81 -29.73
C ASP A 28 5.25 -10.55 -29.00
N GLY A 29 5.15 -10.02 -27.79
CA GLY A 29 6.27 -9.61 -26.97
C GLY A 29 6.93 -10.75 -26.21
N ALA A 30 8.15 -10.48 -25.76
CA ALA A 30 8.86 -11.31 -24.80
C ALA A 30 9.44 -10.46 -23.66
N LEU A 31 9.54 -11.08 -22.49
CA LEU A 31 10.04 -10.49 -21.25
C LEU A 31 10.96 -11.49 -20.56
N ALA A 32 12.14 -11.07 -20.11
CA ALA A 32 13.01 -11.85 -19.25
C ALA A 32 13.27 -11.13 -17.92
N VAL A 33 13.19 -11.87 -16.83
CA VAL A 33 13.32 -11.37 -15.45
C VAL A 33 14.39 -12.18 -14.71
N SER A 34 15.24 -11.50 -13.95
CA SER A 34 16.22 -12.11 -13.04
C SER A 34 16.19 -11.38 -11.71
N GLY A 35 15.90 -12.10 -10.63
CA GLY A 35 15.61 -11.49 -9.33
C GLY A 35 14.50 -10.44 -9.44
N GLU A 36 14.81 -9.20 -9.07
CA GLU A 36 13.88 -8.07 -9.04
C GLU A 36 13.92 -7.20 -10.31
N GLU A 37 14.76 -7.55 -11.28
CA GLU A 37 15.00 -6.73 -12.47
C GLU A 37 14.45 -7.37 -13.74
N ILE A 38 13.89 -6.51 -14.59
CA ILE A 38 13.59 -6.85 -15.98
C ILE A 38 14.91 -6.76 -16.77
N LEU A 39 15.45 -7.92 -17.16
CA LEU A 39 16.68 -7.99 -17.95
C LEU A 39 16.48 -7.50 -19.39
N TRP A 40 15.32 -7.83 -19.97
CA TRP A 40 15.01 -7.49 -21.35
C TRP A 40 13.50 -7.52 -21.59
N ILE A 41 13.02 -6.61 -22.42
CA ILE A 41 11.63 -6.50 -22.87
C ILE A 41 11.60 -5.99 -24.32
N GLY A 42 10.86 -6.66 -25.19
CA GLY A 42 10.85 -6.34 -26.62
C GLY A 42 10.00 -7.30 -27.45
N PRO A 43 9.90 -7.10 -28.78
CA PRO A 43 9.26 -8.05 -29.68
C PRO A 43 9.92 -9.43 -29.60
N ARG A 44 9.16 -10.52 -29.53
CA ARG A 44 9.68 -11.89 -29.37
C ARG A 44 10.74 -12.24 -30.42
N ALA A 45 10.58 -11.75 -31.65
CA ALA A 45 11.53 -11.96 -32.74
C ALA A 45 12.93 -11.38 -32.46
N ASP A 46 13.03 -10.36 -31.60
CA ASP A 46 14.27 -9.67 -31.26
C ASP A 46 14.91 -10.19 -29.96
N MET A 47 14.37 -11.27 -29.38
CA MET A 47 14.86 -11.85 -28.13
C MET A 47 16.33 -12.31 -28.27
N PRO A 48 17.26 -11.84 -27.41
CA PRO A 48 18.66 -12.23 -27.48
C PRO A 48 18.86 -13.74 -27.27
N ASN A 49 19.55 -14.40 -28.20
CA ASN A 49 19.82 -15.85 -28.15
C ASN A 49 20.72 -16.25 -26.97
N GLU A 50 21.45 -15.29 -26.39
CA GLU A 50 22.34 -15.47 -25.24
C GLU A 50 21.58 -15.56 -23.91
N ILE A 51 20.32 -15.12 -23.87
CA ILE A 51 19.47 -15.19 -22.68
C ILE A 51 18.73 -16.53 -22.67
N SER A 52 18.98 -17.34 -21.65
CA SER A 52 18.16 -18.52 -21.33
C SER A 52 17.41 -18.30 -20.03
N ALA A 53 16.34 -19.05 -19.76
CA ALA A 53 15.59 -18.93 -18.50
C ALA A 53 15.42 -20.28 -17.81
N ARG A 54 15.35 -20.25 -16.47
CA ARG A 54 15.03 -21.44 -15.65
C ARG A 54 13.57 -21.86 -15.83
N ARG A 55 12.67 -20.88 -16.00
CA ARG A 55 11.24 -21.09 -16.27
C ARG A 55 10.82 -20.28 -17.50
N VAL A 56 10.06 -20.91 -18.38
CA VAL A 56 9.47 -20.27 -19.56
C VAL A 56 7.95 -20.39 -19.46
N ILE A 57 7.23 -19.31 -19.76
CA ILE A 57 5.77 -19.26 -19.87
C ILE A 57 5.43 -18.83 -21.30
N GLU A 58 4.73 -19.69 -22.03
CA GLU A 58 4.10 -19.33 -23.31
C GLU A 58 2.74 -18.67 -23.00
N ALA A 59 2.58 -17.43 -23.42
CA ALA A 59 1.49 -16.54 -23.04
C ALA A 59 0.76 -15.97 -24.27
N GLU A 60 0.73 -16.74 -25.37
CA GLU A 60 -0.03 -16.38 -26.57
C GLU A 60 -1.52 -16.14 -26.25
N GLY A 61 -2.06 -15.05 -26.78
CA GLY A 61 -3.44 -14.61 -26.49
C GLY A 61 -3.65 -14.08 -25.07
N LYS A 62 -2.56 -13.79 -24.33
CA LYS A 62 -2.60 -13.11 -23.02
C LYS A 62 -2.00 -11.72 -23.13
N VAL A 63 -2.30 -10.90 -22.12
CA VAL A 63 -1.71 -9.58 -21.93
C VAL A 63 -0.85 -9.61 -20.67
N VAL A 64 0.35 -9.03 -20.77
CA VAL A 64 1.21 -8.76 -19.62
C VAL A 64 1.17 -7.25 -19.34
N ILE A 65 0.84 -6.91 -18.10
CA ILE A 65 0.84 -5.53 -17.58
C ILE A 65 1.70 -5.46 -16.31
N PRO A 66 2.22 -4.29 -15.93
CA PRO A 66 2.72 -4.08 -14.59
C PRO A 66 1.67 -4.47 -13.56
N GLY A 67 2.10 -5.09 -12.46
CA GLY A 67 1.20 -5.40 -11.36
C GLY A 67 0.53 -4.13 -10.83
N MET A 68 -0.75 -4.23 -10.50
CA MET A 68 -1.55 -3.07 -10.09
C MET A 68 -1.13 -2.59 -8.70
N ILE A 69 -1.26 -1.28 -8.48
CA ILE A 69 -0.95 -0.62 -7.21
C ILE A 69 -2.27 -0.14 -6.59
N ASN A 70 -2.66 -0.72 -5.45
CA ASN A 70 -3.76 -0.22 -4.64
C ASN A 70 -3.26 0.92 -3.75
N ALA A 71 -3.49 2.16 -4.17
CA ALA A 71 -2.89 3.34 -3.55
C ALA A 71 -3.50 3.75 -2.20
N HIS A 72 -4.59 3.12 -1.77
CA HIS A 72 -5.23 3.39 -0.49
C HIS A 72 -6.15 2.25 -0.05
N SER A 73 -5.98 1.72 1.16
CA SER A 73 -6.84 0.67 1.69
C SER A 73 -6.79 0.55 3.22
N HIS A 74 -7.76 -0.21 3.74
CA HIS A 74 -7.85 -0.69 5.12
C HIS A 74 -7.99 -2.21 5.08
N LEU A 75 -6.88 -2.93 4.90
CA LEU A 75 -6.90 -4.30 4.36
C LEU A 75 -7.60 -5.32 5.26
N ALA A 76 -7.44 -5.23 6.57
CA ALA A 76 -8.13 -6.15 7.48
C ALA A 76 -9.64 -5.87 7.63
N MET A 77 -10.15 -4.75 7.11
CA MET A 77 -11.59 -4.50 7.01
C MET A 77 -12.31 -5.46 6.05
N THR A 78 -11.58 -6.28 5.29
CA THR A 78 -12.16 -7.41 4.54
C THR A 78 -12.99 -8.33 5.44
N LEU A 79 -12.70 -8.40 6.75
CA LEU A 79 -13.52 -9.13 7.74
C LEU A 79 -14.89 -8.48 8.01
N PHE A 80 -15.03 -7.19 7.73
CA PHE A 80 -16.28 -6.43 7.87
C PHE A 80 -17.02 -6.24 6.53
N ARG A 81 -16.63 -6.96 5.48
CA ARG A 81 -17.25 -6.85 4.15
C ARG A 81 -18.76 -7.08 4.23
N GLY A 82 -19.54 -6.06 3.86
CA GLY A 82 -21.00 -6.09 3.88
C GLY A 82 -21.62 -6.05 5.29
N PHE A 83 -20.85 -5.68 6.31
CA PHE A 83 -21.34 -5.69 7.70
C PHE A 83 -22.05 -4.39 8.11
N VAL A 84 -21.52 -3.25 7.68
CA VAL A 84 -22.12 -1.92 7.89
C VAL A 84 -22.27 -1.26 6.53
N GLU A 85 -23.51 -1.13 6.08
CA GLU A 85 -23.87 -0.62 4.75
C GLU A 85 -24.93 0.50 4.86
N ASP A 86 -25.16 1.20 3.74
CA ASP A 86 -26.24 2.18 3.56
C ASP A 86 -26.26 3.35 4.58
N LEU A 87 -25.09 3.90 4.91
CA LEU A 87 -24.95 5.03 5.83
C LEU A 87 -24.03 6.11 5.26
N GLU A 88 -24.27 7.36 5.65
CA GLU A 88 -23.33 8.45 5.44
C GLU A 88 -22.05 8.22 6.25
N LEU A 89 -20.92 8.75 5.77
CA LEU A 89 -19.57 8.46 6.30
C LEU A 89 -19.47 8.55 7.83
N GLU A 90 -19.91 9.65 8.44
CA GLU A 90 -19.80 9.83 9.89
C GLU A 90 -20.61 8.78 10.67
N GLN A 91 -21.82 8.47 10.22
CA GLN A 91 -22.66 7.46 10.86
C GLN A 91 -22.07 6.06 10.67
N TRP A 92 -21.47 5.81 9.51
CA TRP A 92 -20.76 4.58 9.21
C TRP A 92 -19.51 4.43 10.10
N LEU A 93 -18.65 5.44 10.17
CA LEU A 93 -17.42 5.46 10.99
C LEU A 93 -17.74 5.20 12.47
N GLN A 94 -18.73 5.90 13.03
CA GLN A 94 -19.13 5.71 14.44
C GLN A 94 -19.58 4.27 14.74
N LYS A 95 -20.21 3.60 13.77
CA LYS A 95 -20.56 2.17 13.92
C LYS A 95 -19.34 1.27 13.74
N VAL A 96 -18.57 1.47 12.68
CA VAL A 96 -17.40 0.65 12.36
C VAL A 96 -16.37 0.71 13.48
N TRP A 97 -15.99 1.90 13.95
CA TRP A 97 -15.00 2.04 15.04
C TRP A 97 -15.43 1.30 16.31
N LYS A 98 -16.73 1.30 16.64
CA LYS A 98 -17.23 0.52 17.78
C LYS A 98 -16.98 -0.98 17.60
N TYR A 99 -17.17 -1.51 16.40
CA TYR A 99 -16.90 -2.91 16.12
C TYR A 99 -15.40 -3.19 16.07
N GLU A 100 -14.62 -2.35 15.41
CA GLU A 100 -13.16 -2.48 15.37
C GLU A 100 -12.57 -2.53 16.78
N LEU A 101 -12.88 -1.55 17.63
CA LEU A 101 -12.34 -1.46 18.99
C LEU A 101 -12.82 -2.58 19.94
N SER A 102 -13.91 -3.27 19.61
CA SER A 102 -14.48 -4.32 20.47
C SER A 102 -14.25 -5.74 19.96
N ALA A 103 -14.01 -5.91 18.66
CA ALA A 103 -13.93 -7.21 18.01
C ALA A 103 -12.56 -7.50 17.38
N LEU A 104 -11.76 -6.46 17.10
CA LEU A 104 -10.42 -6.66 16.57
C LEU A 104 -9.39 -6.80 17.67
N ASP A 105 -8.55 -7.80 17.47
CA ASP A 105 -7.24 -7.96 18.07
C ASP A 105 -6.18 -8.20 16.99
N GLU A 106 -4.92 -8.32 17.39
CA GLU A 106 -3.80 -8.58 16.48
C GLU A 106 -4.03 -9.81 15.60
N GLN A 107 -4.58 -10.90 16.16
CA GLN A 107 -4.79 -12.15 15.43
C GLN A 107 -5.83 -11.99 14.33
N SER A 108 -6.95 -11.34 14.64
CA SER A 108 -8.01 -11.04 13.69
C SER A 108 -7.53 -10.09 12.60
N VAL A 109 -6.75 -9.06 12.92
CA VAL A 109 -6.18 -8.15 11.92
C VAL A 109 -5.22 -8.88 10.98
N VAL A 110 -4.33 -9.72 11.52
CA VAL A 110 -3.44 -10.55 10.70
C VAL A 110 -4.24 -11.51 9.80
N ALA A 111 -5.34 -12.09 10.29
CA ALA A 111 -6.21 -12.96 9.49
C ALA A 111 -6.91 -12.19 8.36
N GLY A 112 -7.47 -11.00 8.64
CA GLY A 112 -8.08 -10.13 7.64
C GLY A 112 -7.06 -9.66 6.60
N PHE A 113 -5.86 -9.29 7.02
CA PHE A 113 -4.78 -8.90 6.12
C PHE A 113 -4.37 -10.05 5.18
N LYS A 114 -4.27 -11.29 5.69
CA LYS A 114 -4.00 -12.48 4.85
C LYS A 114 -5.08 -12.69 3.78
N LEU A 115 -6.35 -12.54 4.16
CA LEU A 115 -7.46 -12.63 3.22
C LEU A 115 -7.35 -11.56 2.13
N ALA A 116 -7.07 -10.32 2.53
CA ALA A 116 -6.91 -9.20 1.60
C ALA A 116 -5.73 -9.41 0.64
N LEU A 117 -4.58 -9.89 1.11
CA LEU A 117 -3.44 -10.22 0.26
C LEU A 117 -3.80 -11.28 -0.79
N ALA A 118 -4.49 -12.36 -0.38
CA ALA A 118 -4.90 -13.41 -1.30
C ALA A 118 -5.82 -12.87 -2.40
N GLU A 119 -6.82 -12.06 -2.02
CA GLU A 119 -7.75 -11.42 -2.97
C GLU A 119 -7.02 -10.47 -3.93
N MET A 120 -6.13 -9.64 -3.41
CA MET A 120 -5.32 -8.71 -4.21
C MET A 120 -4.43 -9.43 -5.22
N LEU A 121 -3.72 -10.48 -4.80
CA LEU A 121 -2.87 -11.27 -5.69
C LEU A 121 -3.68 -11.99 -6.76
N HIS A 122 -4.86 -12.52 -6.41
CA HIS A 122 -5.79 -13.11 -7.38
C HIS A 122 -6.31 -12.08 -8.40
N ALA A 123 -6.44 -10.81 -8.00
CA ALA A 123 -6.85 -9.72 -8.88
C ALA A 123 -5.69 -9.10 -9.67
N GLY A 124 -4.42 -9.47 -9.42
CA GLY A 124 -3.25 -8.89 -10.08
C GLY A 124 -2.71 -7.61 -9.43
N VAL A 125 -3.08 -7.33 -8.17
CA VAL A 125 -2.50 -6.27 -7.35
C VAL A 125 -1.23 -6.79 -6.69
N THR A 126 -0.11 -6.10 -6.89
CA THR A 126 1.22 -6.49 -6.38
C THR A 126 1.81 -5.47 -5.42
N CYS A 127 1.11 -4.35 -5.19
CA CYS A 127 1.51 -3.31 -4.26
C CYS A 127 0.26 -2.70 -3.61
N ALA A 128 0.31 -2.42 -2.31
CA ALA A 128 -0.78 -1.72 -1.62
C ALA A 128 -0.26 -0.70 -0.61
N HIS A 129 -1.05 0.34 -0.36
CA HIS A 129 -0.97 1.19 0.83
C HIS A 129 -2.03 0.75 1.83
N ASP A 130 -1.64 0.50 3.08
CA ASP A 130 -2.55 0.10 4.15
C ASP A 130 -2.47 1.07 5.34
N MET A 131 -3.64 1.55 5.77
CA MET A 131 -3.82 2.42 6.93
C MET A 131 -4.68 1.71 7.95
N TYR A 132 -4.09 0.88 8.83
CA TYR A 132 -4.90 0.09 9.75
C TYR A 132 -4.21 -0.22 11.08
N TRP A 133 -5.00 -0.73 12.03
CA TRP A 133 -4.55 -1.19 13.34
C TRP A 133 -3.52 -2.32 13.23
N HIS A 134 -2.75 -2.56 14.29
CA HIS A 134 -1.73 -3.63 14.36
C HIS A 134 -0.78 -3.65 13.15
N PHE A 135 -0.44 -2.45 12.66
CA PHE A 135 0.35 -2.25 11.45
C PHE A 135 1.70 -2.97 11.50
N GLU A 136 2.35 -3.06 12.68
CA GLU A 136 3.60 -3.83 12.85
C GLU A 136 3.49 -5.28 12.39
N SER A 137 2.43 -5.98 12.80
CA SER A 137 2.22 -7.39 12.50
C SER A 137 1.88 -7.60 11.03
N THR A 138 1.13 -6.66 10.43
CA THR A 138 0.84 -6.68 8.99
C THR A 138 2.07 -6.37 8.13
N MET A 139 2.93 -5.43 8.56
CA MET A 139 4.21 -5.13 7.92
C MET A 139 5.16 -6.32 8.01
N ALA A 140 5.29 -6.93 9.19
CA ALA A 140 6.12 -8.13 9.36
C ALA A 140 5.66 -9.28 8.45
N LEU A 141 4.35 -9.50 8.35
CA LEU A 141 3.79 -10.52 7.45
C LEU A 141 4.01 -10.17 5.97
N ALA A 142 3.81 -8.91 5.56
CA ALA A 142 4.06 -8.48 4.19
C ALA A 142 5.52 -8.67 3.78
N GLU A 143 6.45 -8.37 4.70
CA GLU A 143 7.87 -8.63 4.52
C GLU A 143 8.16 -10.13 4.39
N GLU A 144 7.60 -10.96 5.28
CA GLU A 144 7.76 -12.43 5.26
C GLU A 144 7.33 -13.04 3.91
N VAL A 145 6.20 -12.57 3.36
CA VAL A 145 5.65 -13.11 2.10
C VAL A 145 6.15 -12.38 0.85
N GLY A 146 6.96 -11.33 0.99
CA GLY A 146 7.49 -10.53 -0.11
C GLY A 146 6.45 -9.69 -0.84
N PHE A 147 5.37 -9.26 -0.17
CA PHE A 147 4.36 -8.38 -0.76
C PHE A 147 4.75 -6.91 -0.59
N ARG A 148 4.70 -6.13 -1.68
CA ARG A 148 5.07 -4.71 -1.64
C ARG A 148 4.03 -3.91 -0.87
N LEU A 149 4.36 -3.44 0.32
CA LEU A 149 3.42 -2.73 1.20
C LEU A 149 3.97 -1.35 1.57
N LEU A 150 3.12 -0.32 1.48
CA LEU A 150 3.33 0.95 2.15
C LEU A 150 2.43 0.95 3.38
N SER A 151 3.01 0.96 4.58
CA SER A 151 2.24 1.00 5.83
C SER A 151 3.10 1.59 6.95
N GLY A 152 2.46 1.93 8.05
CA GLY A 152 3.11 2.54 9.19
C GLY A 152 2.09 3.05 10.21
N PRO A 153 2.57 3.76 11.24
CA PRO A 153 1.74 4.15 12.38
C PRO A 153 0.54 5.02 11.96
N PRO A 154 -0.71 4.59 12.24
CA PRO A 154 -1.90 5.42 12.03
C PRO A 154 -2.09 6.35 13.22
N MET A 155 -1.69 7.62 13.08
CA MET A 155 -1.87 8.62 14.13
C MET A 155 -3.34 9.07 14.16
N THR A 156 -4.02 8.84 15.29
CA THR A 156 -5.41 9.24 15.48
C THR A 156 -5.80 9.32 16.97
N ASP A 157 -6.76 10.18 17.29
CA ASP A 157 -7.41 10.23 18.60
C ASP A 157 -8.39 9.05 18.82
N ILE A 158 -8.70 8.28 17.77
CA ILE A 158 -9.52 7.06 17.86
C ILE A 158 -8.77 6.02 18.70
N GLY A 159 -9.47 5.36 19.63
CA GLY A 159 -8.88 4.38 20.55
C GLY A 159 -8.32 4.99 21.85
N GLY A 160 -8.14 6.31 21.92
CA GLY A 160 -7.87 7.03 23.16
C GLY A 160 -6.44 6.93 23.71
N GLN A 161 -5.48 6.51 22.88
CA GLN A 161 -4.05 6.58 23.22
C GLN A 161 -3.57 8.03 23.30
N SER A 162 -2.57 8.31 24.14
CA SER A 162 -1.96 9.63 24.19
C SER A 162 -1.07 9.87 22.97
N VAL A 163 -0.84 11.13 22.62
CA VAL A 163 0.12 11.49 21.54
C VAL A 163 1.52 10.96 21.86
N GLU A 164 1.93 10.99 23.13
CA GLU A 164 3.23 10.47 23.58
C GLU A 164 3.36 8.96 23.30
N ASP A 165 2.34 8.18 23.64
CA ASP A 165 2.32 6.73 23.40
C ASP A 165 2.38 6.40 21.91
N LEU A 166 1.57 7.10 21.09
CA LEU A 166 1.54 6.91 19.64
C LEU A 166 2.89 7.26 19.00
N VAL A 167 3.56 8.33 19.47
CA VAL A 167 4.90 8.71 19.00
C VAL A 167 5.94 7.67 19.40
N ALA A 168 5.86 7.13 20.62
CA ALA A 168 6.77 6.08 21.07
C ALA A 168 6.63 4.80 20.24
N GLU A 169 5.39 4.37 19.98
CA GLU A 169 5.07 3.24 19.09
C GLU A 169 5.60 3.50 17.67
N ALA A 170 5.34 4.69 17.13
CA ALA A 170 5.83 5.07 15.80
C ALA A 170 7.35 4.95 15.68
N ARG A 171 8.10 5.44 16.67
CA ARG A 171 9.58 5.38 16.67
C ARG A 171 10.13 3.96 16.72
N SER A 172 9.45 3.04 17.43
CA SER A 172 9.84 1.62 17.49
C SER A 172 9.88 0.97 16.10
N VAL A 173 8.95 1.36 15.23
CA VAL A 173 8.82 0.80 13.88
C VAL A 173 9.69 1.54 12.88
N LEU A 174 9.64 2.87 12.91
CA LEU A 174 10.40 3.71 11.98
C LEU A 174 11.92 3.58 12.20
N GLY A 175 12.37 3.30 13.42
CA GLY A 175 13.77 2.99 13.70
C GLY A 175 14.28 1.69 13.06
N ARG A 176 13.38 0.82 12.58
CA ARG A 176 13.72 -0.43 11.86
C ARG A 176 13.51 -0.30 10.34
N ALA A 177 13.29 0.90 9.83
CA ALA A 177 12.86 1.08 8.45
C ALA A 177 13.83 0.49 7.39
N GLU A 178 15.14 0.56 7.63
CA GLU A 178 16.16 0.03 6.72
C GLU A 178 16.20 -1.50 6.66
N SER A 179 15.52 -2.21 7.57
CA SER A 179 15.50 -3.68 7.60
C SER A 179 14.50 -4.30 6.62
N TYR A 180 13.53 -3.52 6.13
CA TYR A 180 12.51 -3.99 5.22
C TYR A 180 12.96 -3.93 3.76
N GLN A 181 12.68 -4.97 2.98
CA GLN A 181 12.92 -5.07 1.55
C GLN A 181 11.62 -4.88 0.74
N ALA A 182 10.54 -5.54 1.17
CA ALA A 182 9.24 -5.47 0.50
C ALA A 182 8.37 -4.35 1.06
N VAL A 183 8.52 -4.05 2.35
CA VAL A 183 7.77 -2.99 3.02
C VAL A 183 8.49 -1.66 2.95
N ARG A 184 7.74 -0.60 2.64
CA ARG A 184 8.19 0.79 2.74
C ARG A 184 7.45 1.48 3.89
N PRO A 185 8.11 1.74 5.02
CA PRO A 185 7.51 2.47 6.12
C PRO A 185 7.09 3.89 5.70
N ILE A 186 5.92 4.30 6.20
CA ILE A 186 5.36 5.65 6.03
C ILE A 186 4.84 6.17 7.37
N ILE A 187 4.43 7.43 7.44
CA ILE A 187 3.68 7.98 8.58
C ILE A 187 2.29 8.40 8.11
N GLN A 188 1.28 8.18 8.95
CA GLN A 188 -0.12 8.35 8.56
C GLN A 188 -0.85 9.15 9.63
N ALA A 189 -1.78 10.00 9.22
CA ALA A 189 -2.79 10.58 10.10
C ALA A 189 -4.15 10.15 9.57
N HIS A 190 -5.08 9.70 10.42
CA HIS A 190 -6.38 9.25 9.92
C HIS A 190 -7.08 10.36 9.12
N SER A 191 -7.30 11.53 9.73
CA SER A 191 -7.88 12.72 9.09
C SER A 191 -7.75 13.94 10.01
N VAL A 192 -7.96 15.14 9.47
CA VAL A 192 -7.92 16.39 10.27
C VAL A 192 -9.00 16.46 11.36
N TYR A 193 -10.09 15.71 11.26
CA TYR A 193 -11.19 15.70 12.24
C TYR A 193 -11.02 14.62 13.33
N THR A 194 -9.94 13.83 13.25
CA THR A 194 -9.59 12.77 14.21
C THR A 194 -8.16 12.89 14.72
N THR A 195 -7.54 14.06 14.52
CA THR A 195 -6.19 14.35 14.98
C THR A 195 -6.11 15.76 15.52
N SER A 196 -5.62 15.90 16.74
CA SER A 196 -5.27 17.20 17.30
C SER A 196 -4.11 17.90 16.56
N ALA A 197 -4.00 19.22 16.73
CA ALA A 197 -2.88 20.00 16.20
C ALA A 197 -1.51 19.55 16.76
N GLU A 198 -1.48 19.09 18.00
CA GLU A 198 -0.31 18.49 18.63
C GLU A 198 0.10 17.20 17.89
N MET A 199 -0.87 16.33 17.61
CA MET A 199 -0.64 15.08 16.88
C MET A 199 -0.15 15.33 15.44
N LEU A 200 -0.73 16.29 14.73
CA LEU A 200 -0.27 16.67 13.38
C LEU A 200 1.16 17.25 13.41
N SER A 201 1.51 18.00 14.46
CA SER A 201 2.88 18.49 14.65
C SER A 201 3.86 17.33 14.90
N ALA A 202 3.45 16.32 15.67
CA ALA A 202 4.24 15.12 15.89
C ALA A 202 4.42 14.28 14.61
N VAL A 203 3.35 14.11 13.81
CA VAL A 203 3.40 13.48 12.48
C VAL A 203 4.42 14.19 11.59
N ARG A 204 4.39 15.52 11.54
CA ARG A 204 5.35 16.32 10.76
C ARG A 204 6.78 16.11 11.24
N ALA A 205 7.01 16.13 12.55
CA ALA A 205 8.34 15.91 13.12
C ALA A 205 8.90 14.54 12.75
N LEU A 206 8.10 13.47 12.90
CA LEU A 206 8.49 12.11 12.51
C LEU A 206 8.74 12.00 11.00
N LYS A 207 7.89 12.62 10.18
CA LYS A 207 8.06 12.68 8.73
C LYS A 207 9.41 13.29 8.35
N GLU A 208 9.76 14.43 8.93
CA GLU A 208 10.99 15.16 8.65
C GLU A 208 12.22 14.42 9.19
N GLU A 209 12.15 13.86 10.40
CA GLU A 209 13.24 13.12 11.03
C GLU A 209 13.63 11.85 10.26
N TYR A 210 12.65 11.08 9.80
CA TYR A 210 12.87 9.80 9.12
C TYR A 210 12.75 9.89 7.59
N GLY A 211 12.49 11.08 7.01
CA GLY A 211 12.38 11.26 5.56
C GLY A 211 11.21 10.52 4.91
N LEU A 212 10.07 10.43 5.61
CA LEU A 212 8.95 9.55 5.24
C LEU A 212 7.96 10.19 4.26
N ILE A 213 7.19 9.32 3.60
CA ILE A 213 5.94 9.71 2.94
C ILE A 213 4.86 9.89 4.02
N PHE A 214 4.02 10.91 3.84
CA PHE A 214 2.83 11.16 4.65
C PHE A 214 1.56 10.85 3.86
N THR A 215 0.57 10.24 4.53
CA THR A 215 -0.75 9.94 3.96
C THR A 215 -1.85 10.29 4.96
N THR A 216 -3.03 10.70 4.47
CA THR A 216 -4.21 11.00 5.29
C THR A 216 -5.48 11.04 4.43
N HIS A 217 -6.65 10.84 5.02
CA HIS A 217 -7.91 11.27 4.42
C HIS A 217 -8.05 12.78 4.56
N THR A 218 -8.41 13.46 3.48
CA THR A 218 -8.60 14.92 3.51
C THR A 218 -9.63 15.36 2.50
N SER A 219 -10.51 16.27 2.93
CA SER A 219 -11.60 16.82 2.11
C SER A 219 -12.47 15.73 1.47
N GLU A 220 -12.75 14.66 2.23
CA GLU A 220 -13.54 13.51 1.80
C GLU A 220 -15.02 13.87 1.68
N THR A 221 -15.51 14.75 2.56
CA THR A 221 -16.92 15.17 2.56
C THR A 221 -17.09 16.68 2.59
N HIS A 222 -18.23 17.15 2.08
CA HIS A 222 -18.63 18.56 2.22
C HIS A 222 -18.73 18.98 3.70
N LYS A 223 -19.24 18.07 4.56
CA LYS A 223 -19.39 18.32 5.99
C LYS A 223 -18.04 18.59 6.65
N GLU A 224 -17.04 17.73 6.40
CA GLU A 224 -15.66 17.92 6.88
C GLU A 224 -15.13 19.30 6.53
N VAL A 225 -15.26 19.72 5.26
CA VAL A 225 -14.75 21.02 4.81
C VAL A 225 -15.44 22.19 5.51
N GLN A 226 -16.77 22.11 5.72
CA GLN A 226 -17.50 23.16 6.43
C GLN A 226 -17.14 23.22 7.92
N GLU A 227 -16.99 22.08 8.57
CA GLU A 227 -16.61 22.00 9.98
C GLU A 227 -15.19 22.53 10.20
N ALA A 228 -14.24 22.16 9.34
CA ALA A 228 -12.88 22.70 9.39
C ALA A 228 -12.86 24.23 9.23
N LYS A 229 -13.65 24.77 8.29
CA LYS A 229 -13.79 26.22 8.10
C LYS A 229 -14.43 26.90 9.30
N ALA A 230 -15.45 26.29 9.90
CA ALA A 230 -16.14 26.85 11.05
C ALA A 230 -15.25 26.86 12.31
N LEU A 231 -14.49 25.79 12.55
CA LEU A 231 -13.65 25.62 13.73
C LEU A 231 -12.30 26.34 13.62
N HIS A 232 -11.71 26.37 12.43
CA HIS A 232 -10.32 26.82 12.24
C HIS A 232 -10.17 27.95 11.22
N GLY A 233 -11.25 28.36 10.53
CA GLY A 233 -11.19 29.39 9.49
C GLY A 233 -10.47 28.94 8.21
N LYS A 234 -10.19 27.65 8.06
CA LYS A 234 -9.38 27.04 6.99
C LYS A 234 -10.04 25.77 6.44
N THR A 235 -9.76 25.43 5.19
CA THR A 235 -10.07 24.11 4.63
C THR A 235 -9.15 23.02 5.23
N PRO A 236 -9.51 21.73 5.15
CA PRO A 236 -8.64 20.64 5.56
C PRO A 236 -7.24 20.69 4.90
N ILE A 237 -7.16 21.07 3.62
CA ILE A 237 -5.88 21.19 2.91
C ILE A 237 -5.04 22.34 3.48
N GLU A 238 -5.64 23.52 3.71
CA GLU A 238 -4.94 24.69 4.31
C GLU A 238 -4.49 24.46 5.77
N LEU A 239 -5.04 23.43 6.44
CA LEU A 239 -4.57 22.98 7.76
C LEU A 239 -3.33 22.08 7.68
N LEU A 240 -3.12 21.41 6.54
CA LEU A 240 -2.00 20.51 6.30
C LEU A 240 -0.79 21.20 5.65
N GLU A 241 -0.95 22.42 5.12
CA GLU A 241 0.12 23.31 4.63
C GLU A 241 0.87 24.04 5.76
#